data_AF-A0A7C1JL10-F1
#
_entry.id   AF-A0A7C1JL10-F1
#
_cell.length_a   1.000
_cell.length_b   1.000
_cell.length_c   1.000
_cell.angle_alpha   90.00
_cell.angle_beta   90.00
_cell.angle_gamma   90.00
#
_symmetry.space_group_name_H-M   'P 1'
#
loop_
_entity.id
_entity.type
_entity.pdbx_description
1 polymer ?
#
loop_
_entity_poly.entity_id
_entity_poly.type
_entity_poly.pdbx_seq_one_letter_code
_entity_poly.pdbx_strand_id
1 'polypeptide(L)'
;MNRGYFKRVAAGQGYSRREFLRRGRSAAAASVLAGAAIPAVHAAEDNTILLALVGCGGRGSGAVANALEAPGGPVKLVAMADLFESRLVSSYKTLSRQYGDRIDVPPERRFVGFDSYRKAID
;
A
#
# COMPACT_ATOMS: atom_id res chain seq x y z
N MET A 1 66.59 31.23 -15.07
CA MET A 1 65.80 31.69 -13.91
C MET A 1 64.31 31.52 -14.17
N ASN A 2 63.63 30.74 -13.31
CA ASN A 2 62.22 30.74 -12.88
C ASN A 2 61.16 31.64 -13.54
N ARG A 3 60.07 31.03 -14.07
CA ARG A 3 58.72 30.84 -13.45
C ARG A 3 57.63 30.78 -14.53
N GLY A 4 56.91 29.66 -14.62
CA GLY A 4 55.66 29.57 -15.41
C GLY A 4 54.45 30.10 -14.63
N TYR A 5 53.33 30.33 -15.31
CA TYR A 5 51.96 30.24 -14.75
C TYR A 5 50.90 30.10 -15.88
N PHE A 6 50.39 28.88 -15.98
CA PHE A 6 49.01 28.42 -16.25
C PHE A 6 47.94 29.45 -16.69
N LYS A 7 47.35 29.26 -17.88
CA LYS A 7 46.10 29.91 -18.33
C LYS A 7 44.96 28.87 -18.34
N ARG A 8 43.97 29.03 -17.45
CA ARG A 8 42.78 28.15 -17.36
C ARG A 8 41.84 28.37 -18.56
N VAL A 9 41.27 27.28 -19.07
CA VAL A 9 40.16 27.28 -20.05
C VAL A 9 38.84 27.58 -19.32
N ALA A 10 38.01 28.47 -19.89
CA ALA A 10 36.72 28.87 -19.33
C ALA A 10 35.66 27.76 -19.46
N ALA A 11 34.93 27.50 -18.37
CA ALA A 11 33.80 26.55 -18.34
C ALA A 11 32.53 27.16 -18.95
N GLY A 12 31.80 26.36 -19.74
CA GLY A 12 30.57 26.74 -20.43
C GLY A 12 29.43 27.16 -19.50
N GLN A 13 28.68 28.18 -19.94
CA GLN A 13 27.52 28.75 -19.25
C GLN A 13 26.31 27.78 -19.35
N GLY A 14 26.08 27.00 -18.30
CA GLY A 14 24.86 26.20 -18.14
C GLY A 14 23.79 26.98 -17.35
N TYR A 15 22.56 27.06 -17.87
CA TYR A 15 21.44 27.65 -17.15
C TYR A 15 21.23 26.96 -15.79
N SER A 16 21.01 27.75 -14.74
CA SER A 16 20.75 27.17 -13.42
C SER A 16 19.36 26.52 -13.37
N ARG A 17 19.24 25.41 -12.63
CA ARG A 17 17.96 24.71 -12.38
C ARG A 17 16.85 25.66 -11.88
N ARG A 18 17.23 26.72 -11.15
CA ARG A 18 16.32 27.75 -10.63
C ARG A 18 15.74 28.63 -11.74
N GLU A 19 16.54 28.98 -12.73
CA GLU A 19 16.11 29.74 -13.92
C GLU A 19 15.12 28.92 -14.76
N PHE A 20 15.39 27.61 -14.91
CA PHE A 20 14.48 26.68 -15.58
C PHE A 20 13.13 26.57 -14.86
N LEU A 21 13.12 26.40 -13.53
CA LEU A 21 11.90 26.35 -12.72
C LEU A 21 11.13 27.68 -12.73
N ARG A 22 11.81 28.82 -12.76
CA ARG A 22 11.17 30.14 -12.83
C ARG A 22 10.48 30.35 -14.18
N ARG A 23 11.08 29.90 -15.28
CA ARG A 23 10.47 29.92 -16.62
C ARG A 23 9.32 28.92 -16.76
N GLY A 24 9.38 27.75 -16.12
CA GLY A 24 8.29 26.76 -16.17
C GLY A 24 6.98 27.22 -15.52
N ARG A 25 7.03 28.15 -14.55
CA ARG A 25 5.83 28.62 -13.81
C ARG A 25 4.96 29.61 -14.57
N SER A 26 5.49 30.29 -15.60
CA SER A 26 4.75 31.36 -16.30
C SER A 26 3.83 30.84 -17.42
N ALA A 27 3.87 29.54 -17.74
CA ALA A 27 3.11 28.95 -18.84
C ALA A 27 1.79 28.27 -18.42
N ALA A 28 1.46 28.19 -17.13
CA ALA A 28 0.34 27.39 -16.62
C ALA A 28 -0.78 28.21 -15.95
N ALA A 29 -1.03 29.45 -16.39
CA ALA A 29 -1.98 30.37 -15.73
C ALA A 29 -3.21 30.74 -16.57
N ALA A 30 -3.57 29.96 -17.60
CA ALA A 30 -4.75 30.27 -18.41
C ALA A 30 -5.45 29.03 -18.96
N SER A 31 -6.09 28.23 -18.09
CA SER A 31 -7.12 27.27 -18.52
C SER A 31 -8.12 26.91 -17.40
N VAL A 32 -9.31 27.51 -17.51
CA VAL A 32 -10.64 26.94 -17.14
C VAL A 32 -10.99 26.73 -15.65
N LEU A 33 -11.41 27.80 -14.99
CA LEU A 33 -12.39 27.77 -13.89
C LEU A 33 -13.81 27.91 -14.47
N ALA A 34 -14.26 26.97 -15.31
CA ALA A 34 -15.62 26.95 -15.83
C ALA A 34 -16.32 25.63 -15.49
N GLY A 35 -17.23 25.67 -14.51
CA GLY A 35 -18.46 24.89 -14.56
C GLY A 35 -18.43 23.41 -14.18
N ALA A 36 -17.36 22.87 -13.59
CA ALA A 36 -17.49 21.56 -12.93
C ALA A 36 -18.19 21.74 -11.58
N ALA A 37 -19.52 21.66 -11.56
CA ALA A 37 -20.20 21.19 -10.36
C ALA A 37 -19.61 19.82 -10.06
N ILE A 38 -18.64 19.77 -9.15
CA ILE A 38 -18.13 18.51 -8.63
C ILE A 38 -19.36 17.91 -7.95
N PRO A 39 -19.95 16.82 -8.48
CA PRO A 39 -20.97 16.13 -7.72
C PRO A 39 -20.29 15.79 -6.40
N ALA A 40 -20.91 16.13 -5.28
CA ALA A 40 -20.48 15.60 -3.99
C ALA A 40 -20.79 14.09 -3.97
N VAL A 41 -20.13 13.33 -4.85
CA VAL A 41 -20.03 11.88 -4.81
C VAL A 41 -18.98 11.53 -3.76
N HIS A 42 -19.23 11.98 -2.53
CA HIS A 42 -18.88 11.16 -1.38
C HIS A 42 -19.94 10.07 -1.30
N ALA A 43 -20.05 9.25 -2.36
CA ALA A 43 -20.60 7.93 -2.19
C ALA A 43 -19.76 7.32 -1.06
N ALA A 44 -20.43 6.78 -0.06
CA ALA A 44 -19.79 6.09 1.05
C ALA A 44 -19.00 4.91 0.46
N GLU A 45 -17.77 5.18 0.05
CA GLU A 45 -16.85 4.18 -0.47
C GLU A 45 -16.54 3.26 0.70
N ASP A 46 -16.91 1.99 0.56
CA ASP A 46 -16.53 0.96 1.52
C ASP A 46 -15.03 0.75 1.40
N ASN A 47 -14.29 1.58 2.13
CA ASN A 47 -12.84 1.57 2.19
C ASN A 47 -12.30 0.47 3.13
N THR A 48 -13.06 -0.61 3.31
CA THR A 48 -12.61 -1.75 4.11
C THR A 48 -11.46 -2.47 3.41
N ILE A 49 -10.31 -2.53 4.07
CA ILE A 49 -9.17 -3.30 3.61
C ILE A 49 -9.45 -4.78 3.87
N LEU A 50 -9.56 -5.55 2.78
CA LEU A 50 -9.76 -6.99 2.83
C LEU A 50 -8.41 -7.70 2.91
N LEU A 51 -8.24 -8.54 3.93
CA LEU A 51 -7.00 -9.26 4.19
C LEU A 51 -7.17 -10.75 3.88
N ALA A 52 -6.21 -11.31 3.16
CA ALA A 52 -6.01 -12.75 3.04
C ALA A 52 -4.73 -13.16 3.80
N LEU A 53 -4.83 -14.16 4.66
CA LEU A 53 -3.69 -14.69 5.41
C LEU A 53 -3.15 -15.95 4.74
N VAL A 54 -1.93 -15.89 4.21
CA VAL A 54 -1.16 -17.06 3.76
C VAL A 54 -0.10 -17.40 4.81
N GLY A 55 -0.18 -18.60 5.39
CA GLY A 55 0.69 -19.04 6.48
C GLY A 55 0.10 -18.70 7.86
N CYS A 56 -0.71 -19.60 8.40
CA CYS A 56 -1.45 -19.49 9.65
C CYS A 56 -0.61 -19.80 10.92
N GLY A 57 0.70 -19.54 10.87
CA GLY A 57 1.59 -19.67 12.03
C GLY A 57 1.48 -18.48 13.00
N GLY A 58 2.28 -18.51 14.07
CA GLY A 58 2.31 -17.44 15.08
C GLY A 58 2.79 -16.07 14.57
N ARG A 59 3.48 -16.04 13.42
CA ARG A 59 3.86 -14.78 12.75
C ARG A 59 2.75 -14.25 11.86
N GLY A 60 2.13 -15.11 11.04
CA GLY A 60 0.99 -14.73 10.21
C GLY A 60 -0.19 -14.23 11.04
N SER A 61 -0.52 -14.94 12.12
CA SER A 61 -1.57 -14.51 13.07
C SER A 61 -1.24 -13.17 13.73
N GLY A 62 0.03 -12.95 14.09
CA GLY A 62 0.50 -11.66 14.62
C GLY A 62 0.45 -10.53 13.59
N ALA A 63 0.69 -10.83 12.31
CA ALA A 63 0.56 -9.86 11.23
C ALA A 63 -0.90 -9.44 11.01
N VAL A 64 -1.84 -10.39 11.06
CA VAL A 64 -3.28 -10.08 11.06
C VAL A 64 -3.65 -9.20 12.25
N ALA A 65 -3.20 -9.55 13.45
CA ALA A 65 -3.41 -8.74 14.65
C ALA A 65 -2.94 -7.30 14.46
N ASN A 66 -1.69 -7.12 14.00
CA ASN A 66 -1.14 -5.79 13.72
C ASN A 66 -1.95 -5.03 12.68
N ALA A 67 -2.38 -5.68 11.60
CA ALA A 67 -3.16 -5.05 10.54
C ALA A 67 -4.55 -4.61 11.05
N LEU A 68 -5.19 -5.43 11.88
CA LEU A 68 -6.49 -5.13 12.48
C LEU A 68 -6.41 -4.07 13.58
N GLU A 69 -5.26 -3.88 14.21
CA GLU A 69 -5.02 -2.87 15.26
C GLU A 69 -4.44 -1.56 14.70
N ALA A 70 -3.96 -1.57 13.46
CA ALA A 70 -3.41 -0.39 12.81
C ALA A 70 -4.48 0.71 12.64
N PRO A 71 -4.13 1.97 12.88
CA PRO A 71 -4.99 3.08 12.51
C PRO A 71 -5.00 3.23 10.98
N GLY A 72 -6.15 3.61 10.39
CA GLY A 72 -6.21 3.89 8.95
C GLY A 72 -7.48 3.48 8.23
N GLY A 73 -8.41 2.80 8.90
CA GLY A 73 -9.70 2.42 8.32
C GLY A 73 -10.17 1.06 8.81
N PRO A 74 -11.37 0.61 8.39
CA PRO A 74 -11.83 -0.73 8.68
C PRO A 74 -10.96 -1.77 7.96
N VAL A 75 -10.57 -2.83 8.68
CA VAL A 75 -9.82 -3.96 8.14
C VAL A 75 -10.56 -5.25 8.52
N LYS A 76 -10.68 -6.18 7.57
CA LYS A 76 -11.37 -7.46 7.76
C LYS A 76 -10.57 -8.60 7.15
N LEU A 77 -10.37 -9.68 7.91
CA LEU A 77 -9.78 -10.92 7.38
C LEU A 77 -10.88 -11.71 6.66
N VAL A 78 -10.67 -12.03 5.39
CA VAL A 78 -11.66 -12.67 4.52
C VAL A 78 -11.28 -14.07 4.01
N ALA A 79 -9.99 -14.40 4.03
CA ALA A 79 -9.49 -15.70 3.57
C ALA A 79 -8.29 -16.14 4.39
N MET A 80 -8.13 -17.46 4.55
CA MET A 80 -6.98 -18.08 5.22
C MET A 80 -6.46 -19.27 4.41
N ALA A 81 -5.14 -19.37 4.29
CA ALA A 81 -4.44 -20.46 3.62
C ALA A 81 -3.26 -20.96 4.47
N ASP A 82 -3.08 -22.28 4.54
CA ASP A 82 -1.89 -22.92 5.11
C ASP A 82 -1.66 -24.30 4.47
N LEU A 83 -0.46 -24.85 4.61
CA LEU A 83 -0.19 -26.25 4.26
C LEU A 83 -0.77 -27.23 5.30
N PHE A 84 -0.88 -26.80 6.56
CA PHE A 84 -1.28 -27.62 7.69
C PHE A 84 -2.61 -27.16 8.28
N GLU A 85 -3.63 -28.01 8.21
CA GLU A 85 -4.98 -27.71 8.72
C GLU A 85 -5.00 -27.32 10.20
N SER A 86 -4.19 -28.00 11.03
CA SER A 86 -4.12 -27.73 12.47
C SER A 86 -3.68 -26.29 12.77
N ARG A 87 -2.81 -25.70 11.94
CA ARG A 87 -2.37 -24.30 12.08
C ARG A 87 -3.48 -23.33 11.68
N LEU A 88 -4.16 -23.61 10.57
CA LEU A 88 -5.29 -22.82 10.12
C LEU A 88 -6.42 -22.79 11.17
N VAL A 89 -6.81 -23.95 11.69
CA VAL A 89 -7.90 -24.08 12.67
C VAL A 89 -7.54 -23.36 13.99
N SER A 90 -6.32 -23.56 14.48
CA SER A 90 -5.87 -22.91 15.73
C SER A 90 -5.74 -21.39 15.59
N SER A 91 -5.20 -20.90 14.47
CA SER A 91 -5.13 -19.48 14.15
C SER A 91 -6.53 -18.87 14.01
N TYR A 92 -7.42 -19.49 13.24
CA TYR A 92 -8.79 -19.03 13.06
C TYR A 92 -9.53 -18.92 14.40
N LYS A 93 -9.44 -19.94 15.26
CA LYS A 93 -10.07 -19.92 16.58
C LYS A 93 -9.54 -18.78 17.45
N THR A 94 -8.23 -18.56 17.44
CA THR A 94 -7.58 -17.51 18.24
C THR A 94 -8.01 -16.12 17.75
N LEU A 95 -7.88 -15.86 16.44
CA LEU A 95 -8.24 -14.59 15.83
C LEU A 95 -9.73 -14.29 15.96
N SER A 96 -10.61 -15.28 15.74
CA SER A 96 -12.06 -15.11 15.86
C SER A 96 -12.45 -14.76 17.29
N ARG A 97 -11.82 -15.38 18.30
CA ARG A 97 -12.06 -15.03 19.71
C ARG A 97 -11.65 -13.61 20.03
N GLN A 98 -10.57 -13.12 19.42
CA GLN A 98 -10.00 -11.80 19.74
C GLN A 98 -10.67 -10.65 18.97
N TYR A 99 -11.11 -10.90 17.74
CA TYR A 99 -11.53 -9.85 16.81
C TYR A 99 -12.93 -10.00 16.24
N GLY A 100 -13.65 -11.08 16.58
CA GLY A 100 -15.08 -11.26 16.30
C GLY A 100 -15.43 -11.06 14.83
N ASP A 101 -16.37 -10.15 14.57
CA ASP A 101 -16.94 -9.86 13.24
C ASP A 101 -15.93 -9.33 12.21
N ARG A 102 -14.71 -8.98 12.64
CA ARG A 102 -13.61 -8.64 11.72
C ARG A 102 -12.92 -9.87 11.11
N ILE A 103 -13.29 -11.07 11.55
CA ILE A 103 -12.82 -12.35 11.02
C ILE A 103 -13.97 -13.00 10.23
N ASP A 104 -14.10 -12.59 8.98
CA ASP A 104 -15.09 -13.12 8.03
C ASP A 104 -14.47 -14.21 7.15
N VAL A 105 -14.04 -15.29 7.78
CA VAL A 105 -13.39 -16.42 7.09
C VAL A 105 -14.26 -17.66 7.23
N PRO A 106 -15.35 -17.81 6.45
CA PRO A 106 -16.19 -18.99 6.49
C PRO A 106 -15.42 -20.22 5.93
N PRO A 107 -15.88 -21.46 6.18
CA PRO A 107 -15.15 -22.67 5.82
C PRO A 107 -14.72 -22.75 4.34
N GLU A 108 -15.50 -22.17 3.43
CA GLU A 108 -15.25 -22.18 1.98
C GLU A 108 -14.09 -21.26 1.59
N ARG A 109 -13.73 -20.30 2.45
CA ARG A 109 -12.57 -19.39 2.31
C ARG A 109 -11.40 -19.80 3.20
N ARG A 110 -11.36 -21.07 3.61
CA ARG A 110 -10.27 -21.69 4.36
C ARG A 110 -9.63 -22.78 3.50
N PHE A 111 -8.42 -22.54 3.07
CA PHE A 111 -7.75 -23.39 2.09
C PHE A 111 -6.57 -24.11 2.73
N VAL A 112 -6.48 -25.42 2.50
CA VAL A 112 -5.36 -26.25 2.98
C VAL A 112 -4.66 -26.92 1.80
N GLY A 113 -3.33 -26.99 1.84
CA GLY A 113 -2.50 -27.70 0.87
C GLY A 113 -1.64 -26.78 0.00
N PHE A 114 -0.89 -27.36 -0.94
CA PHE A 114 0.15 -26.65 -1.71
C PHE A 114 -0.39 -25.50 -2.57
N ASP A 115 -1.62 -25.63 -3.09
CA ASP A 115 -2.26 -24.60 -3.92
C ASP A 115 -3.16 -23.64 -3.10
N SER A 116 -3.14 -23.74 -1.77
CA SER A 116 -4.02 -22.95 -0.90
C SER A 116 -3.81 -21.45 -1.03
N TYR A 117 -2.55 -21.01 -1.21
CA TYR A 117 -2.22 -19.60 -1.37
C TYR A 117 -2.92 -18.98 -2.59
N ARG A 118 -2.99 -19.72 -3.71
CA ARG A 118 -3.60 -19.25 -4.95
C ARG A 118 -5.10 -19.05 -4.74
N LYS A 119 -5.75 -20.03 -4.11
CA LYS A 119 -7.18 -19.94 -3.76
C LYS A 119 -7.52 -18.79 -2.81
N ALA A 120 -6.58 -18.35 -1.98
CA ALA A 120 -6.80 -17.25 -1.04
C ALA A 120 -6.65 -15.87 -1.67
N ILE A 121 -5.99 -15.76 -2.83
CA ILE A 121 -5.73 -14.49 -3.53
C ILE A 121 -6.55 -14.31 -4.81
N ASP A 122 -7.02 -15.41 -5.40
CA ASP A 122 -7.96 -15.43 -6.52
C ASP A 122 -9.36 -14.94 -6.09
#